data_AF-A0A931SKA6-F1
#
_entry.id   AF-A0A931SKA6-F1
#
_cell.length_a   1.000
_cell.length_b   1.000
_cell.length_c   1.000
_cell.angle_alpha   90.00
_cell.angle_beta   90.00
_cell.angle_gamma   90.00
#
_symmetry.space_group_name_H-M   'P 1'
#
loop_
_entity.id
_entity.type
_entity.pdbx_description
1 polymer ?
#
loop_
_entity_poly.entity_id
_entity_poly.type
_entity_poly.pdbx_seq_one_letter_code
_entity_poly.pdbx_strand_id
1 'polypeptide(L)'
;MNVTIPADVMVDLDRVRTYLGFSNVEALIRAYVGQGLRSDLERLEASPNLTVLVDTLRRHGVDEKVLAVAIREAETASTRRTSQLSAPKARRS
;
A
#
# COMPACT_ATOMS: atom_id res chain seq x y z
N MET A 1 -2.49 -1.44 -21.38
CA MET A 1 -2.85 -2.51 -20.44
C MET A 1 -4.37 -2.49 -20.31
N ASN A 2 -5.07 -3.59 -20.60
CA ASN A 2 -6.52 -3.66 -20.47
C ASN A 2 -6.86 -4.50 -19.24
N VAL A 3 -7.77 -4.01 -18.40
CA VAL A 3 -8.30 -4.75 -17.26
C VAL A 3 -9.67 -5.29 -17.65
N THR A 4 -9.87 -6.61 -17.52
CA THR A 4 -11.18 -7.23 -17.73
C THR A 4 -11.93 -7.26 -16.41
N ILE A 5 -13.11 -6.63 -16.38
CA ILE A 5 -13.99 -6.62 -15.20
C ILE A 5 -15.09 -7.67 -15.39
N PRO A 6 -15.31 -8.57 -14.42
CA PRO A 6 -16.42 -9.53 -14.46
C PRO A 6 -17.79 -8.85 -14.57
N ALA A 7 -18.75 -9.53 -15.20
CA ALA A 7 -20.08 -8.97 -15.48
C ALA A 7 -20.89 -8.71 -14.20
N ASP A 8 -20.81 -9.59 -13.21
CA ASP A 8 -21.40 -9.42 -11.88
C ASP A 8 -20.85 -8.18 -11.16
N VAL A 9 -19.53 -7.98 -11.22
CA VAL A 9 -18.88 -6.79 -10.66
C VAL A 9 -19.35 -5.52 -11.38
N MET A 10 -19.54 -5.55 -12.70
CA MET A 10 -20.08 -4.42 -13.45
C MET A 10 -21.51 -4.04 -13.02
N VAL A 11 -22.36 -5.04 -12.72
CA VAL A 11 -23.72 -4.80 -12.21
C VAL A 11 -23.67 -4.10 -10.85
N ASP A 12 -22.79 -4.55 -9.96
CA ASP A 12 -22.65 -3.94 -8.65
C ASP A 12 -22.06 -2.52 -8.74
N LEU A 13 -21.09 -2.29 -9.63
CA LEU A 13 -20.53 -0.97 -9.87
C LEU A 13 -21.59 0.02 -10.36
N ASP A 14 -22.53 -0.38 -11.22
CA ASP A 14 -23.59 0.52 -11.70
C ASP A 14 -24.60 0.88 -10.60
N ARG A 15 -24.93 -0.08 -9.73
CA ARG A 15 -25.77 0.15 -8.55
C ARG A 15 -25.12 1.14 -7.59
N VAL A 16 -23.85 0.91 -7.26
CA VAL A 16 -23.09 1.75 -6.34
C VAL A 16 -22.90 3.15 -6.92
N ARG A 17 -22.58 3.24 -8.21
CA ARG A 17 -22.43 4.51 -8.93
C ARG A 17 -23.69 5.37 -8.79
N THR A 18 -24.85 4.78 -9.05
CA THR A 18 -26.14 5.47 -8.95
C THR A 18 -26.43 5.90 -7.53
N TYR A 19 -26.24 4.99 -6.57
CA TYR A 19 -26.46 5.26 -5.15
C TYR A 19 -25.57 6.40 -4.62
N LEU A 20 -24.31 6.45 -5.06
CA LEU A 20 -23.34 7.47 -4.65
C LEU A 20 -23.35 8.73 -5.53
N GLY A 21 -24.22 8.80 -6.55
CA GLY A 21 -24.37 9.97 -7.42
C GLY A 21 -23.25 10.19 -8.45
N PHE A 22 -22.48 9.16 -8.79
CA PHE A 22 -21.45 9.25 -9.82
C PHE A 22 -22.06 9.22 -11.24
N SER A 23 -21.49 10.01 -12.15
CA SER A 23 -22.00 10.15 -13.52
C SER A 23 -21.76 8.92 -14.40
N ASN A 24 -20.68 8.18 -14.20
CA ASN A 24 -20.33 6.95 -14.93
C ASN A 24 -19.48 6.01 -14.06
N VAL A 25 -19.37 4.74 -14.47
CA VAL A 25 -18.65 3.71 -13.71
C VAL A 25 -17.15 4.01 -13.65
N GLU A 26 -16.60 4.61 -14.70
CA GLU A 26 -15.19 5.03 -14.74
C GLU A 26 -14.87 6.06 -13.65
N ALA A 27 -15.75 7.03 -13.41
CA ALA A 27 -15.58 8.04 -12.36
C ALA A 27 -15.60 7.40 -10.96
N LEU A 28 -16.49 6.43 -10.73
CA LEU A 28 -16.52 5.65 -9.49
C LEU A 28 -15.23 4.85 -9.30
N ILE A 29 -14.80 4.11 -10.34
CA ILE A 29 -13.56 3.33 -10.31
C ILE A 29 -12.37 4.24 -10.00
N ARG A 30 -12.26 5.39 -10.67
CA ARG A 30 -11.17 6.36 -10.44
C ARG A 30 -11.16 6.85 -9.01
N ALA A 31 -12.32 7.11 -8.40
CA ALA A 31 -12.41 7.50 -7.00
C ALA A 31 -11.92 6.39 -6.07
N TYR A 32 -12.41 5.16 -6.25
CA TYR A 32 -12.07 4.03 -5.38
C TYR A 32 -10.59 3.64 -5.50
N VAL A 33 -10.12 3.44 -6.73
CA VAL A 33 -8.72 3.10 -7.01
C VAL A 33 -7.81 4.25 -6.61
N GLY A 34 -8.18 5.49 -6.91
CA GLY A 34 -7.38 6.66 -6.56
C GLY A 34 -7.20 6.83 -5.06
N GLN A 35 -8.23 6.53 -4.26
CA GLN A 35 -8.13 6.56 -2.80
C GLN A 35 -7.15 5.50 -2.29
N GLY A 36 -7.34 4.23 -2.69
CA GLY A 36 -6.47 3.14 -2.27
C GLY A 36 -5.02 3.37 -2.70
N LEU A 37 -4.81 3.76 -3.96
CA LEU A 37 -3.49 4.02 -4.50
C LEU A 37 -2.80 5.19 -3.80
N ARG A 38 -3.51 6.27 -3.48
CA ARG A 38 -2.92 7.39 -2.73
C ARG A 38 -2.46 6.93 -1.34
N SER A 39 -3.29 6.20 -0.61
CA SER A 39 -2.90 5.67 0.71
C SER A 39 -1.73 4.70 0.63
N ASP A 40 -1.68 3.87 -0.42
CA ASP A 40 -0.57 2.94 -0.63
C ASP A 40 0.73 3.66 -1.02
N LEU A 41 0.64 4.71 -1.84
CA LEU A 41 1.77 5.58 -2.20
C LEU A 41 2.28 6.36 -0.99
N GLU A 42 1.40 6.94 -0.19
CA GLU A 42 1.77 7.61 1.07
C GLU A 42 2.48 6.63 2.01
N ARG A 43 2.04 5.36 2.10
CA ARG A 43 2.73 4.33 2.89
C ARG A 43 4.10 3.96 2.29
N LEU A 44 4.21 3.94 0.97
CA LEU A 44 5.46 3.69 0.27
C LEU A 44 6.47 4.83 0.48
N GLU A 45 6.00 6.07 0.41
CA GLU A 45 6.80 7.29 0.60
C GLU A 45 7.11 7.58 2.08
N ALA A 46 6.22 7.21 3.00
CA ALA A 46 6.43 7.32 4.45
C ALA A 46 7.45 6.29 4.99
N SER A 47 7.85 5.32 4.16
CA SER A 47 9.05 4.55 4.45
C SER A 47 10.23 5.52 4.27
N PRO A 48 11.00 5.85 5.35
CA PRO A 48 12.15 6.72 5.21
C PRO A 48 12.98 6.16 4.07
N ASN A 49 13.32 6.99 3.08
CA ASN A 49 14.04 6.57 1.89
C ASN A 49 15.31 5.87 2.36
N LEU A 50 15.24 4.54 2.47
CA LEU A 50 16.18 3.75 3.25
C LEU A 50 17.57 3.91 2.63
N THR A 51 17.58 4.04 1.31
CA THR A 51 18.75 4.40 0.50
C THR A 51 19.36 5.73 0.95
N VAL A 52 18.58 6.81 1.06
CA VAL A 52 19.08 8.14 1.48
C VAL A 52 19.57 8.11 2.94
N LEU A 53 18.89 7.39 3.82
CA LEU A 53 19.30 7.24 5.22
C LEU A 53 20.62 6.46 5.33
N VAL A 54 20.72 5.32 4.63
CA VAL A 54 21.92 4.48 4.60
C VAL A 54 23.10 5.24 4.01
N ASP A 55 22.91 5.96 2.90
CA ASP A 55 23.95 6.80 2.31
C ASP A 55 24.40 7.93 3.23
N THR A 56 23.48 8.50 4.01
CA THR A 56 23.81 9.54 4.99
C THR A 56 24.61 8.96 6.15
N LEU A 57 24.21 7.82 6.70
CA LEU A 57 24.95 7.13 7.76
C LEU A 57 26.34 6.68 7.29
N ARG A 58 26.48 6.17 6.06
CA ARG A 58 27.77 5.81 5.48
C ARG A 58 28.69 7.03 5.35
N ARG A 59 28.16 8.19 4.91
CA ARG A 59 28.91 9.47 4.87
C ARG A 59 29.35 9.96 6.26
N HIS A 60 28.59 9.64 7.31
CA HIS A 60 28.94 9.93 8.69
C HIS A 60 29.88 8.89 9.33
N GLY A 61 30.36 7.90 8.57
CA GLY A 61 31.37 6.94 9.01
C GLY A 61 30.82 5.73 9.77
N VAL A 62 29.53 5.43 9.65
CA VAL A 62 28.97 4.18 10.19
C VAL A 62 29.55 2.99 9.42
N ASP A 63 30.05 1.99 10.15
CA ASP A 63 30.66 0.79 9.59
C ASP A 63 29.66 0.00 8.73
N GLU A 64 30.12 -0.48 7.57
CA GLU A 64 29.30 -1.20 6.60
C GLU A 64 28.67 -2.47 7.19
N LYS A 65 29.36 -3.15 8.12
CA LYS A 65 28.82 -4.34 8.79
C LYS A 65 27.65 -3.98 9.70
N VAL A 66 27.71 -2.83 10.36
CA VAL A 66 26.63 -2.33 11.21
C VAL A 66 25.42 -1.94 10.36
N LEU A 67 25.64 -1.26 9.24
CA LEU A 67 24.58 -0.93 8.27
C LEU A 67 23.90 -2.19 7.72
N ALA A 68 24.68 -3.19 7.30
CA ALA A 68 24.15 -4.44 6.75
C ALA A 68 23.30 -5.22 7.77
N VAL A 69 23.70 -5.25 9.04
CA VAL A 69 22.92 -5.87 10.12
C VAL A 69 21.62 -5.09 10.36
N ALA A 70 21.70 -3.77 10.50
CA ALA A 70 20.54 -2.92 10.77
C ALA A 70 19.49 -2.97 9.64
N ILE A 71 19.91 -3.03 8.38
CA ILE A 71 19.00 -3.16 7.22
C ILE A 71 18.23 -4.49 7.30
N ARG A 72 18.93 -5.61 7.54
CA ARG A 72 18.29 -6.93 7.66
C ARG A 72 17.29 -6.99 8.82
N GLU A 73 17.61 -6.34 9.94
CA GLU A 73 16.70 -6.22 11.09
C GLU A 73 15.46 -5.38 10.74
N ALA A 74 15.63 -4.28 10.00
CA ALA A 74 14.53 -3.44 9.55
C ALA A 74 13.59 -4.15 8.55
N GLU A 75 14.14 -4.93 7.61
CA GLU A 75 13.37 -5.74 6.65
C GLU A 75 12.56 -6.83 7.34
N THR A 76 13.16 -7.53 8.31
CA THR A 76 12.48 -8.57 9.09
C THR A 76 11.39 -7.98 10.00
N ALA A 77 11.62 -6.81 10.60
CA ALA A 77 10.61 -6.10 11.37
C ALA A 77 9.42 -5.62 10.50
N SER A 78 9.69 -5.12 9.30
CA SER A 78 8.66 -4.65 8.37
C SER A 78 7.77 -5.79 7.85
N THR A 79 8.36 -6.94 7.56
CA THR A 79 7.65 -8.16 7.12
C THR A 79 6.74 -8.73 8.23
N ARG A 80 7.14 -8.61 9.51
CA ARG A 80 6.29 -8.99 10.65
C ARG A 80 5.11 -8.05 10.84
N ARG A 81 5.27 -6.74 10.58
CA ARG A 81 4.19 -5.77 10.68
C ARG A 81 3.13 -5.96 9.59
N THR A 82 3.54 -6.25 8.35
CA THR A 82 2.60 -6.50 7.23
C THR A 82 1.82 -7.80 7.39
N SER A 83 2.42 -8.85 7.94
CA SER A 83 1.73 -10.11 8.28
C SER A 83 0.77 -10.00 9.47
N GLN A 84 1.06 -9.14 10.46
CA GLN A 84 0.13 -8.87 11.57
C GLN A 84 -1.09 -8.04 11.14
N LEU A 85 -0.95 -7.16 10.15
CA LEU A 85 -2.05 -6.33 9.66
C LEU A 85 -3.02 -7.07 8.71
N SER A 86 -2.63 -8.23 8.18
CA SER A 86 -3.42 -9.05 7.25
C SER A 86 -4.20 -10.19 7.92
N ALA A 87 -4.14 -10.32 9.26
CA ALA A 87 -5.00 -11.25 9.99
C ALA A 87 -6.46 -10.76 10.02
N PRO A 88 -7.44 -11.55 9.55
CA PRO A 88 -8.83 -11.12 9.57
C PRO A 88 -9.30 -11.01 11.02
N LYS A 89 -9.87 -9.85 11.38
CA LYS A 89 -10.57 -9.65 12.65
C LYS A 89 -11.74 -10.63 12.70
N ALA A 90 -11.52 -11.79 13.33
CA ALA A 90 -12.54 -12.78 13.55
C ALA A 90 -13.76 -12.11 14.19
N ARG A 91 -14.87 -12.09 13.44
CA ARG A 91 -16.21 -11.71 13.93
C ARG A 91 -16.47 -12.49 15.22
N ARG A 92 -16.55 -11.78 16.34
CA ARG A 92 -17.25 -12.31 17.52
C ARG A 92 -18.74 -12.19 17.23
N SER A 93 -19.35 -13.37 17.30
CA SER A 93 -20.76 -13.77 17.25
C SER A 93 -21.75 -12.82 17.89
#